data_AF-X1ND91-F1
#
_entry.id   AF-X1ND91-F1
#
_cell.length_a   1.000
_cell.length_b   1.000
_cell.length_c   1.000
_cell.angle_alpha   90.00
_cell.angle_beta   90.00
_cell.angle_gamma   90.00
#
_symmetry.space_group_name_H-M   'P 1'
#
loop_
_entity.id
_entity.type
_entity.pdbx_description
1 polymer ?
#
loop_
_entity_poly.entity_id
_entity_poly.type
_entity_poly.pdbx_seq_one_letter_code
_entity_poly.pdbx_strand_id
1 'polypeptide(L)'
;EAKVTDDTLLEPFVNRFVVMVESAQKIELGGGGRRKPPGGRDGHEREIPTGVAMPEIHEVYEPEWENRKPKFDKYSALQIVQEEAADPETPSNGNAAIYSFWVNMDNIYLKTEIKASKDAPEILKARFMYGLVLVGMALMQEDSKAEKVKTENESEDQTDNNVALTLEDQVSRTSAAIAPVLLPLIESLGALTEEQIAVGSQVGDDE
;
A
#
# COMPACT_ATOMS: atom_id res chain seq x y z
N GLU A 1 34.23 26.55 -16.42
CA GLU A 1 34.24 27.58 -15.36
C GLU A 1 33.17 28.62 -15.67
N ALA A 2 32.49 29.11 -14.64
CA ALA A 2 31.51 30.19 -14.76
C ALA A 2 32.04 31.40 -13.98
N LYS A 3 31.98 32.59 -14.58
CA LYS A 3 32.54 33.83 -14.01
C LYS A 3 31.46 34.90 -13.99
N VAL A 4 31.29 35.54 -12.84
CA VAL A 4 30.38 36.68 -12.64
C VAL A 4 31.22 37.89 -12.23
N THR A 5 31.04 39.01 -12.94
CA THR A 5 31.73 40.28 -12.70
C THR A 5 30.72 41.35 -12.33
N ASP A 6 31.04 42.17 -11.33
CA ASP A 6 30.24 43.31 -10.89
C ASP A 6 31.16 44.51 -10.65
N ASP A 7 30.69 45.72 -10.99
CA ASP A 7 31.49 46.96 -10.96
C ASP A 7 31.91 47.38 -9.53
N THR A 8 31.28 46.82 -8.49
CA THR A 8 31.61 47.05 -7.09
C THR A 8 32.66 46.08 -6.54
N LEU A 9 32.93 44.98 -7.25
CA LEU A 9 33.89 43.95 -6.85
C LEU A 9 35.20 44.09 -7.62
N LEU A 10 36.29 44.36 -6.90
CA LEU A 10 37.65 44.41 -7.45
C LEU A 10 38.10 43.06 -8.05
N GLU A 11 37.62 41.94 -7.50
CA GLU A 11 37.92 40.60 -7.99
C GLU A 11 36.63 39.84 -8.38
N PRO A 12 36.55 39.28 -9.61
CA PRO A 12 35.38 38.55 -10.08
C PRO A 12 35.15 37.23 -9.33
N PHE A 13 33.89 36.86 -9.12
CA PHE A 13 33.55 35.55 -8.58
C PHE A 13 33.69 34.47 -9.66
N VAL A 14 34.50 33.45 -9.39
CA VAL A 14 34.79 32.36 -10.33
C VAL A 14 34.41 31.01 -9.72
N ASN A 15 33.48 30.30 -10.35
CA ASN A 15 33.12 28.94 -10.01
C ASN A 15 33.80 27.96 -10.99
N ARG A 16 34.68 27.10 -10.46
CA ARG A 16 35.35 26.03 -11.20
C ARG A 16 34.82 24.69 -10.70
N PHE A 17 34.22 23.92 -11.60
CA PHE A 17 33.91 22.52 -11.37
C PHE A 17 34.92 21.65 -12.10
N VAL A 18 35.29 20.53 -11.48
CA VAL A 18 36.21 19.53 -12.03
C VAL A 18 35.45 18.22 -12.09
N VAL A 19 35.43 17.58 -13.26
CA VAL A 19 34.91 16.23 -13.43
C VAL A 19 36.11 15.29 -13.45
N MET A 20 36.23 14.46 -12.42
CA MET A 20 37.23 13.39 -12.40
C MET A 20 36.65 12.18 -13.13
N VAL A 21 37.15 11.92 -14.33
CA VAL A 21 36.75 10.77 -15.14
C VAL A 21 37.72 9.64 -14.86
N GLU A 22 37.24 8.60 -14.18
CA GLU A 22 37.97 7.34 -14.04
C GLU A 22 37.87 6.51 -15.31
N SER A 23 38.82 5.61 -15.52
CA SER A 23 38.80 4.64 -16.63
C SER A 23 37.51 3.83 -16.62
N ALA A 24 36.94 3.59 -17.80
CA ALA A 24 35.73 2.78 -17.97
C ALA A 24 35.87 1.44 -17.25
N GLN A 25 34.98 1.18 -16.27
CA GLN A 25 34.95 -0.11 -15.60
C GLN A 25 34.54 -1.17 -16.61
N LYS A 26 35.35 -2.24 -16.72
CA LYS A 26 34.88 -3.46 -17.38
C LYS A 26 33.72 -3.97 -16.54
N ILE A 27 32.50 -3.86 -17.06
CA ILE A 27 31.40 -4.68 -16.59
C ILE A 27 31.79 -6.09 -16.96
N GLU A 28 32.34 -6.84 -16.01
CA GLU A 28 32.38 -8.29 -16.16
C GLU A 28 30.92 -8.73 -16.18
N LEU A 29 30.43 -9.02 -17.38
CA LEU A 29 29.26 -9.87 -17.56
C LEU A 29 29.59 -11.18 -16.85
N GLY A 30 29.23 -11.26 -15.57
CA GLY A 30 29.34 -12.44 -14.77
C GLY A 30 28.64 -13.56 -15.52
N GLY A 31 29.44 -14.48 -16.07
CA GLY A 31 28.93 -15.69 -16.69
C GLY A 31 27.93 -16.33 -15.73
N GLY A 32 26.82 -16.83 -16.26
CA GLY A 32 25.71 -17.41 -15.53
C GLY A 32 26.15 -18.56 -14.61
N GLY A 33 26.66 -18.20 -13.44
CA GLY A 33 26.84 -19.08 -12.32
C GLY A 33 25.48 -19.28 -11.71
N ARG A 34 24.90 -20.46 -11.93
CA ARG A 34 23.74 -20.94 -11.20
C ARG A 34 24.04 -20.71 -9.72
N ARG A 35 23.25 -19.85 -9.04
CA ARG A 35 23.35 -19.68 -7.58
C ARG A 35 23.32 -21.10 -7.00
N LYS A 36 24.33 -21.45 -6.18
CA LYS A 36 24.28 -22.72 -5.47
C LYS A 36 22.97 -22.72 -4.67
N PRO A 37 22.11 -23.75 -4.83
CA PRO A 37 20.95 -23.87 -3.97
C PRO A 37 21.44 -23.88 -2.52
N PRO A 38 20.65 -23.34 -1.58
CA PRO A 38 21.02 -23.38 -0.17
C PRO A 38 21.36 -24.81 0.23
N GLY A 39 22.46 -24.98 0.97
CA GLY A 39 22.86 -26.28 1.48
C GLY A 39 21.75 -26.83 2.37
N GLY A 40 21.42 -28.12 2.19
CA GLY A 40 20.34 -28.81 2.91
C GLY A 40 20.63 -29.10 4.39
N ARG A 41 21.17 -28.12 5.11
CA ARG A 41 21.24 -28.16 6.58
C ARG A 41 20.18 -27.21 7.11
N ASP A 42 19.28 -27.75 7.92
CA ASP A 42 18.34 -26.97 8.71
C ASP A 42 19.12 -26.01 9.63
N GLY A 43 19.15 -24.75 9.24
CA GLY A 43 19.55 -23.66 10.10
C GLY A 43 18.29 -23.00 10.63
N HIS A 44 18.10 -23.04 11.95
CA HIS A 44 16.95 -22.43 12.65
C HIS A 44 16.90 -20.89 12.58
N GLU A 45 17.75 -20.25 11.79
CA GLU A 45 17.92 -18.79 11.74
C GLU A 45 17.91 -18.26 10.31
N ARG A 46 17.05 -18.81 9.44
CA ARG A 46 16.63 -18.02 8.29
C ARG A 46 15.47 -17.14 8.74
N GLU A 47 15.78 -15.92 9.20
CA GLU A 47 14.81 -14.83 9.19
C GLU A 47 14.46 -14.54 7.73
N ILE A 48 13.49 -15.29 7.20
CA ILE A 48 12.72 -14.87 6.05
C ILE A 48 12.07 -13.57 6.53
N PRO A 49 12.22 -12.43 5.83
CA PRO A 49 11.42 -11.26 6.15
C PRO A 49 9.97 -11.72 6.13
N THR A 50 9.32 -11.73 7.28
CA THR A 50 7.88 -11.96 7.40
C THR A 50 7.20 -10.72 6.86
N GLY A 51 7.34 -10.49 5.56
CA GLY A 51 6.54 -9.53 4.83
C GLY A 51 5.09 -10.00 4.92
N VAL A 52 4.18 -9.05 5.08
CA VAL A 52 2.75 -9.31 4.89
C VAL A 52 2.60 -9.82 3.46
N ALA A 53 2.27 -11.11 3.31
CA ALA A 53 1.99 -11.66 1.99
C ALA A 53 0.77 -10.92 1.44
N MET A 54 0.88 -10.38 0.23
CA MET A 54 -0.26 -9.74 -0.41
C MET A 54 -1.34 -10.81 -0.67
N PRO A 55 -2.61 -10.52 -0.34
CA PRO A 55 -3.71 -11.44 -0.56
C PRO A 55 -3.98 -11.59 -2.06
N GLU A 56 -4.85 -12.54 -2.41
CA GLU A 56 -5.35 -12.64 -3.77
C GLU A 56 -6.25 -11.43 -4.08
N ILE A 57 -5.88 -10.67 -5.11
CA ILE A 57 -6.60 -9.47 -5.55
C ILE A 57 -7.19 -9.73 -6.92
N HIS A 58 -8.48 -9.52 -7.03
CA HIS A 58 -9.24 -9.59 -8.27
C HIS A 58 -9.77 -8.21 -8.66
N GLU A 59 -9.48 -7.83 -9.89
CA GLU A 59 -10.07 -6.64 -10.50
C GLU A 59 -11.51 -6.95 -10.95
N VAL A 60 -12.42 -6.02 -10.67
CA VAL A 60 -13.83 -6.12 -11.06
C VAL A 60 -14.19 -4.94 -11.94
N TYR A 61 -14.85 -5.23 -13.05
CA TYR A 61 -15.32 -4.26 -14.03
C TYR A 61 -16.86 -4.21 -14.08
N GLU A 62 -17.40 -3.12 -14.60
CA GLU A 62 -18.85 -2.84 -14.66
C GLU A 62 -19.71 -4.01 -15.21
N PRO A 63 -19.29 -4.74 -16.27
CA PRO A 63 -20.05 -5.89 -16.77
C PRO A 63 -20.21 -7.03 -15.76
N GLU A 64 -19.34 -7.10 -14.76
CA GLU A 64 -19.31 -8.17 -13.76
C GLU A 64 -20.11 -7.83 -12.50
N TRP A 65 -20.47 -6.56 -12.29
CA TRP A 65 -21.09 -6.08 -11.04
C TRP A 65 -22.38 -6.84 -10.65
N GLU A 66 -23.24 -7.13 -11.62
CA GLU A 66 -24.53 -7.81 -11.39
C GLU A 66 -24.38 -9.29 -11.03
N ASN A 67 -23.28 -9.91 -11.43
CA ASN A 67 -23.01 -11.33 -11.18
C ASN A 67 -22.49 -11.60 -9.76
N ARG A 68 -22.28 -10.54 -8.98
CA ARG A 68 -21.65 -10.62 -7.66
C ARG A 68 -22.63 -10.46 -6.51
N LYS A 69 -22.24 -11.02 -5.37
CA LYS A 69 -22.93 -10.89 -4.09
C LYS A 69 -21.87 -10.60 -3.01
N PRO A 70 -21.91 -9.44 -2.35
CA PRO A 70 -22.78 -8.28 -2.64
C PRO A 70 -22.50 -7.67 -4.03
N LYS A 71 -23.47 -6.94 -4.58
CA LYS A 71 -23.31 -6.28 -5.89
C LYS A 71 -22.37 -5.08 -5.76
N PHE A 72 -21.61 -4.82 -6.81
CA PHE A 72 -20.90 -3.57 -6.95
C PHE A 72 -21.81 -2.50 -7.56
N ASP A 73 -21.57 -1.25 -7.17
CA ASP A 73 -22.05 -0.08 -7.88
C ASP A 73 -20.87 0.85 -8.20
N LYS A 74 -21.16 2.00 -8.81
CA LYS A 74 -20.14 2.99 -9.20
C LYS A 74 -19.39 3.63 -8.03
N TYR A 75 -19.89 3.50 -6.79
CA TYR A 75 -19.29 4.06 -5.58
C TYR A 75 -18.56 3.01 -4.73
N SER A 76 -18.94 1.75 -4.89
CA SER A 76 -18.32 0.59 -4.26
C SER A 76 -16.85 0.52 -4.63
N ALA A 77 -15.98 0.28 -3.65
CA ALA A 77 -14.54 0.35 -3.83
C ALA A 77 -13.87 -1.03 -3.66
N LEU A 78 -13.89 -1.59 -2.44
CA LEU A 78 -13.32 -2.91 -2.13
C LEU A 78 -14.39 -3.79 -1.47
N GLN A 79 -14.44 -5.06 -1.86
CA GLN A 79 -15.19 -6.09 -1.15
C GLN A 79 -14.25 -7.26 -0.85
N ILE A 80 -14.44 -7.91 0.30
CA ILE A 80 -13.71 -9.13 0.67
C ILE A 80 -14.68 -10.30 0.73
N VAL A 81 -14.19 -11.49 0.38
CA VAL A 81 -14.94 -12.74 0.46
C VAL A 81 -14.07 -13.75 1.17
N GLN A 82 -14.60 -14.37 2.22
CA GLN A 82 -13.92 -15.48 2.88
C GLN A 82 -13.93 -16.71 1.97
N GLU A 83 -12.76 -17.28 1.74
CA GLU A 83 -12.61 -18.59 1.10
C GLU A 83 -12.69 -19.69 2.15
N GLU A 84 -13.46 -20.74 1.86
CA GLU A 84 -13.43 -21.95 2.68
C GLU A 84 -12.04 -22.58 2.53
N ALA A 85 -11.31 -22.73 3.63
CA ALA A 85 -9.96 -23.27 3.64
C ALA A 85 -9.92 -24.63 2.94
N ALA A 86 -9.31 -24.68 1.76
CA ALA A 86 -8.98 -25.93 1.11
C ALA A 86 -7.79 -26.55 1.85
N ASP A 87 -8.07 -27.70 2.45
CA ASP A 87 -7.11 -28.71 2.95
C ASP A 87 -6.62 -28.55 4.42
N PRO A 88 -7.02 -29.45 5.34
CA PRO A 88 -6.58 -29.46 6.74
C PRO A 88 -5.10 -29.88 6.96
N GLU A 89 -4.34 -30.19 5.92
CA GLU A 89 -2.96 -30.70 6.06
C GLU A 89 -1.86 -29.65 5.89
N THR A 90 -2.18 -28.40 5.55
CA THR A 90 -1.18 -27.33 5.59
C THR A 90 -1.16 -26.74 7.00
N PRO A 91 -0.02 -26.75 7.73
CA PRO A 91 0.10 -26.03 8.98
C PRO A 91 0.10 -24.53 8.67
N SER A 92 -1.08 -23.99 8.38
CA SER A 92 -1.32 -22.57 8.45
C SER A 92 -1.11 -22.16 9.90
N ASN A 93 -0.34 -21.11 10.09
CA ASN A 93 -0.03 -20.55 11.39
C ASN A 93 -1.35 -20.04 12.00
N GLY A 94 -2.08 -20.93 12.69
CA GLY A 94 -3.32 -20.68 13.42
C GLY A 94 -4.50 -20.26 12.55
N ASN A 95 -5.34 -21.21 12.12
CA ASN A 95 -6.79 -21.07 11.85
C ASN A 95 -7.29 -19.76 11.19
N ALA A 96 -6.47 -19.11 10.35
CA ALA A 96 -6.79 -17.81 9.78
C ALA A 96 -7.66 -18.03 8.54
N ALA A 97 -8.87 -17.48 8.57
CA ALA A 97 -9.73 -17.37 7.41
C ALA A 97 -8.94 -16.71 6.26
N ILE A 98 -8.92 -17.36 5.10
CA ILE A 98 -8.31 -16.82 3.88
C ILE A 98 -9.35 -15.94 3.22
N TYR A 99 -8.98 -14.72 2.82
CA TYR A 99 -9.88 -13.79 2.18
C TYR A 99 -9.34 -13.37 0.81
N SER A 100 -10.27 -13.31 -0.15
CA SER A 100 -10.01 -12.80 -1.49
C SER A 100 -10.56 -11.40 -1.63
N PHE A 101 -9.74 -10.51 -2.17
CA PHE A 101 -9.98 -9.08 -2.27
C PHE A 101 -10.47 -8.74 -3.66
N TRP A 102 -11.52 -7.94 -3.74
CA TRP A 102 -12.12 -7.59 -5.01
C TRP A 102 -12.28 -6.09 -5.13
N VAL A 103 -11.58 -5.51 -6.11
CA VAL A 103 -11.49 -4.07 -6.28
C VAL A 103 -12.27 -3.62 -7.51
N ASN A 104 -13.12 -2.62 -7.33
CA ASN A 104 -13.85 -2.01 -8.42
C ASN A 104 -12.94 -1.08 -9.24
N MET A 105 -12.47 -1.57 -10.39
CA MET A 105 -11.63 -0.79 -11.30
C MET A 105 -12.44 0.21 -12.14
N ASP A 106 -13.77 0.11 -12.11
CA ASP A 106 -14.70 1.03 -12.77
C ASP A 106 -15.34 2.06 -11.82
N ASN A 107 -14.76 2.23 -10.62
CA ASN A 107 -15.19 3.20 -9.62
C ASN A 107 -15.16 4.64 -10.18
N ILE A 108 -16.18 5.43 -9.85
CA ILE A 108 -16.34 6.80 -10.37
C ILE A 108 -15.19 7.73 -9.96
N TYR A 109 -14.66 7.57 -8.75
CA TYR A 109 -13.59 8.41 -8.23
C TYR A 109 -12.26 8.11 -8.92
N LEU A 110 -11.93 6.82 -9.10
CA LEU A 110 -10.78 6.41 -9.91
C LEU A 110 -10.88 6.94 -11.35
N LYS A 111 -12.04 6.78 -12.00
CA LYS A 111 -12.27 7.29 -13.37
C LYS A 111 -12.15 8.81 -13.46
N THR A 112 -12.55 9.54 -12.41
CA THR A 112 -12.43 11.00 -12.37
C THR A 112 -10.97 11.43 -12.27
N GLU A 113 -10.20 10.80 -11.40
CA GLU A 113 -8.77 11.08 -11.22
C GLU A 113 -7.96 10.72 -12.47
N ILE A 114 -8.24 9.59 -13.13
CA ILE A 114 -7.58 9.22 -14.39
C ILE A 114 -7.82 10.28 -15.48
N LYS A 115 -9.00 10.90 -15.52
CA LYS A 115 -9.31 11.95 -16.50
C LYS A 115 -8.67 13.29 -16.15
N ALA A 116 -8.47 13.58 -14.87
CA ALA A 116 -7.93 14.85 -14.40
C ALA A 116 -6.40 14.86 -14.33
N SER A 117 -5.78 13.71 -14.06
CA SER A 117 -4.35 13.56 -13.84
C SER A 117 -3.56 13.49 -15.15
N LYS A 118 -2.28 13.85 -15.06
CA LYS A 118 -1.28 13.70 -16.14
C LYS A 118 -0.50 12.39 -16.03
N ASP A 119 -0.66 11.66 -14.92
CA ASP A 119 -0.01 10.38 -14.69
C ASP A 119 -0.51 9.30 -15.64
N ALA A 120 0.31 8.27 -15.84
CA ALA A 120 -0.12 7.09 -16.59
C ALA A 120 -1.31 6.43 -15.89
N PRO A 121 -2.41 6.10 -16.61
CA PRO A 121 -3.59 5.47 -16.01
C PRO A 121 -3.30 4.18 -15.25
N GLU A 122 -2.30 3.41 -15.68
CA GLU A 122 -1.87 2.18 -15.02
C GLU A 122 -1.30 2.44 -13.62
N ILE A 123 -0.59 3.55 -13.43
CA ILE A 123 -0.03 3.94 -12.12
C ILE A 123 -1.18 4.30 -11.17
N LEU A 124 -2.17 5.06 -11.63
CA LEU A 124 -3.32 5.45 -10.81
C LEU A 124 -4.18 4.24 -10.43
N LYS A 125 -4.39 3.32 -11.38
CA LYS A 125 -5.06 2.04 -11.11
C LYS A 125 -4.33 1.23 -10.04
N ALA A 126 -3.01 1.11 -10.14
CA ALA A 126 -2.20 0.41 -9.15
C ALA A 126 -2.25 1.09 -7.77
N ARG A 127 -2.07 2.42 -7.71
CA ARG A 127 -2.17 3.21 -6.45
C ARG A 127 -3.52 3.01 -5.78
N PHE A 128 -4.61 3.05 -6.56
CA PHE A 128 -5.97 2.84 -6.06
C PHE A 128 -6.16 1.41 -5.54
N MET A 129 -5.80 0.41 -6.34
CA MET A 129 -5.95 -1.00 -6.00
C MET A 129 -5.15 -1.38 -4.75
N TYR A 130 -3.85 -1.13 -4.73
CA TYR A 130 -3.01 -1.48 -3.59
C TYR A 130 -3.31 -0.64 -2.36
N GLY A 131 -3.63 0.65 -2.53
CA GLY A 131 -4.04 1.52 -1.42
C GLY A 131 -5.29 0.98 -0.71
N LEU A 132 -6.31 0.56 -1.46
CA LEU A 132 -7.52 -0.03 -0.88
C LEU A 132 -7.25 -1.38 -0.22
N VAL A 133 -6.44 -2.24 -0.84
CA VAL A 133 -6.10 -3.55 -0.27
C VAL A 133 -5.34 -3.40 1.05
N LEU A 134 -4.41 -2.45 1.15
CA LEU A 134 -3.73 -2.13 2.40
C LEU A 134 -4.70 -1.68 3.50
N VAL A 135 -5.68 -0.83 3.16
CA VAL A 135 -6.75 -0.42 4.09
C VAL A 135 -7.57 -1.63 4.54
N GLY A 136 -7.97 -2.50 3.62
CA GLY A 136 -8.72 -3.71 3.94
C GLY A 136 -7.95 -4.64 4.87
N MET A 137 -6.66 -4.88 4.60
CA MET A 137 -5.81 -5.69 5.48
C MET A 137 -5.65 -5.08 6.88
N ALA A 138 -5.56 -3.74 6.97
CA ALA A 138 -5.49 -3.06 8.27
C ALA A 138 -6.76 -3.30 9.11
N LEU A 139 -7.94 -3.18 8.49
CA LEU A 139 -9.23 -3.45 9.14
C LEU A 139 -9.35 -4.92 9.58
N MET A 140 -8.93 -5.86 8.75
CA MET A 140 -8.92 -7.28 9.11
C MET A 140 -7.97 -7.59 10.27
N GLN A 141 -6.83 -6.90 10.33
CA GLN A 141 -5.88 -7.05 11.43
C GLN A 141 -6.46 -6.49 12.74
N GLU A 142 -7.18 -5.37 12.69
CA GLU A 142 -7.88 -4.81 13.84
C GLU A 142 -8.94 -5.77 14.39
N ASP A 143 -9.77 -6.33 13.51
CA ASP A 143 -10.81 -7.30 13.87
C ASP A 143 -10.22 -8.59 14.46
N SER A 144 -9.16 -9.12 13.85
CA SER A 144 -8.43 -10.28 14.35
C SER A 144 -7.82 -10.07 15.75
N LYS A 145 -7.45 -8.83 16.10
CA LYS A 145 -6.97 -8.49 17.45
C LYS A 145 -8.12 -8.40 18.44
N ALA A 146 -9.25 -7.83 18.04
CA ALA A 146 -10.44 -7.71 18.88
C ALA A 146 -11.00 -9.09 19.28
N GLU A 147 -11.05 -10.05 18.34
CA GLU A 147 -11.50 -11.41 18.63
C GLU A 147 -10.58 -12.15 19.62
N LYS A 148 -9.26 -12.00 19.49
CA LYS A 148 -8.31 -12.60 20.45
C LYS A 148 -8.50 -12.08 21.88
N VAL A 149 -8.77 -10.78 22.04
CA VAL A 149 -9.00 -10.16 23.35
C VAL A 149 -10.32 -10.64 23.98
N LYS A 150 -11.35 -10.94 23.18
CA LYS A 150 -12.60 -11.52 23.67
C LYS A 150 -12.42 -12.96 24.15
N THR A 151 -11.69 -13.80 23.40
CA THR A 151 -11.42 -15.19 23.79
C THR A 151 -10.57 -15.30 25.06
N GLU A 152 -9.72 -14.31 25.36
CA GLU A 152 -8.90 -14.28 26.58
C GLU A 152 -9.67 -13.81 27.84
N ASN A 153 -10.84 -13.16 27.68
CA ASN A 153 -11.58 -12.51 28.78
C ASN A 153 -12.98 -13.12 29.04
N GLU A 154 -13.21 -14.40 28.72
CA GLU A 154 -14.51 -15.02 29.04
C GLU A 154 -14.72 -15.18 30.56
N SER A 155 -15.34 -14.18 31.16
CA SER A 155 -16.25 -14.29 32.30
C SER A 155 -17.43 -13.35 32.06
N GLU A 156 -18.55 -13.99 31.69
CA GLU A 156 -19.95 -13.56 31.87
C GLU A 156 -20.49 -12.35 31.08
N ASP A 157 -21.51 -12.68 30.28
CA ASP A 157 -22.77 -11.94 30.09
C ASP A 157 -22.71 -10.53 29.47
N GLN A 158 -23.17 -10.41 28.21
CA GLN A 158 -24.54 -9.93 27.96
C GLN A 158 -24.88 -9.92 26.47
N THR A 159 -26.05 -10.46 26.20
CA THR A 159 -26.88 -10.21 25.02
C THR A 159 -27.01 -8.72 24.73
N ASP A 160 -26.52 -8.27 23.57
CA ASP A 160 -26.94 -7.02 22.97
C ASP A 160 -27.39 -7.26 21.52
N ASN A 161 -28.67 -7.00 21.28
CA ASN A 161 -29.29 -6.94 19.96
C ASN A 161 -28.85 -5.66 19.22
N ASN A 162 -27.54 -5.48 19.06
CA ASN A 162 -26.99 -4.58 18.05
C ASN A 162 -26.61 -5.47 16.88
N VAL A 163 -27.16 -5.22 15.68
CA VAL A 163 -26.67 -5.85 14.46
C VAL A 163 -25.25 -5.33 14.25
N ALA A 164 -24.27 -6.03 14.82
CA ALA A 164 -22.86 -5.72 14.60
C ALA A 164 -22.61 -5.79 13.09
N LEU A 165 -22.03 -4.74 12.53
CA LEU A 165 -21.60 -4.74 11.13
C LEU A 165 -20.61 -5.87 10.95
N THR A 166 -20.81 -6.68 9.90
CA THR A 166 -19.85 -7.74 9.55
C THR A 166 -18.52 -7.11 9.10
N LEU A 167 -17.42 -7.86 9.21
CA LEU A 167 -16.11 -7.40 8.74
C LEU A 167 -16.15 -7.00 7.26
N GLU A 168 -16.87 -7.77 6.45
CA GLU A 168 -17.12 -7.52 5.04
C GLU A 168 -17.82 -6.17 4.83
N ASP A 169 -18.85 -5.87 5.62
CA ASP A 169 -19.57 -4.60 5.55
C ASP A 169 -18.70 -3.43 5.99
N GLN A 170 -17.88 -3.62 7.04
CA GLN A 170 -16.96 -2.60 7.53
C GLN A 170 -15.91 -2.26 6.47
N VAL A 171 -15.29 -3.27 5.84
CA VAL A 171 -14.30 -3.07 4.77
C VAL A 171 -14.95 -2.39 3.56
N SER A 172 -16.13 -2.84 3.15
CA SER A 172 -16.88 -2.26 2.02
C SER A 172 -17.22 -0.79 2.26
N ARG A 173 -17.77 -0.46 3.42
CA ARG A 173 -18.15 0.92 3.77
C ARG A 173 -16.94 1.84 3.91
N THR A 174 -15.89 1.37 4.56
CA THR A 174 -14.70 2.19 4.83
C THR A 174 -13.91 2.45 3.56
N SER A 175 -13.73 1.43 2.72
CA SER A 175 -13.08 1.58 1.43
C SER A 175 -13.84 2.54 0.50
N ALA A 176 -15.18 2.46 0.47
CA ALA A 176 -16.01 3.39 -0.31
C ALA A 176 -15.89 4.84 0.19
N ALA A 177 -15.77 5.06 1.50
CA ALA A 177 -15.57 6.39 2.08
C ALA A 177 -14.18 6.98 1.77
N ILE A 178 -13.15 6.13 1.66
CA ILE A 178 -11.77 6.54 1.37
C ILE A 178 -11.52 6.75 -0.13
N ALA A 179 -12.24 6.02 -1.00
CA ALA A 179 -12.04 6.06 -2.45
C ALA A 179 -11.97 7.48 -3.07
N PRO A 180 -12.80 8.48 -2.68
CA PRO A 180 -12.73 9.84 -3.25
C PRO A 180 -11.44 10.60 -2.90
N VAL A 181 -10.80 10.24 -1.80
CA VAL A 181 -9.65 10.98 -1.25
C VAL A 181 -8.34 10.21 -1.36
N LEU A 182 -8.39 8.91 -1.69
CA LEU A 182 -7.22 8.03 -1.72
C LEU A 182 -6.12 8.52 -2.67
N LEU A 183 -6.47 8.78 -3.94
CA LEU A 183 -5.50 9.22 -4.94
C LEU A 183 -5.01 10.65 -4.67
N PRO A 184 -5.89 11.64 -4.37
CA PRO A 184 -5.44 12.97 -3.96
C PRO A 184 -4.50 12.94 -2.74
N LEU A 185 -4.76 12.05 -1.78
CA LEU A 185 -3.92 11.88 -0.60
C LEU A 185 -2.54 11.33 -0.97
N ILE A 186 -2.47 10.29 -1.79
CA ILE A 186 -1.20 9.70 -2.24
C ILE A 186 -0.39 10.73 -3.01
N GLU A 187 -1.02 11.53 -3.87
CA GLU A 187 -0.33 12.56 -4.65
C GLU A 187 0.22 13.67 -3.74
N SER A 188 -0.60 14.16 -2.81
CA SER A 188 -0.20 15.19 -1.84
C SER A 188 0.99 14.74 -0.99
N LEU A 189 0.93 13.52 -0.44
CA LEU A 189 1.98 12.96 0.40
C LEU A 189 3.23 12.58 -0.40
N GLY A 190 3.07 12.13 -1.65
CA GLY A 190 4.16 11.77 -2.54
C GLY A 190 4.94 12.99 -3.06
N ALA A 191 4.32 14.16 -3.08
CA ALA A 191 4.93 15.42 -3.52
C ALA A 191 5.59 16.23 -2.38
N LEU A 192 5.56 15.74 -1.13
CA LEU A 192 6.15 16.44 0.01
C LEU A 192 7.66 16.63 -0.17
N THR A 193 8.11 17.87 0.03
CA THR A 193 9.53 18.25 0.03
C THR A 193 10.03 18.49 1.46
N GLU A 194 11.34 18.43 1.68
CA GLU A 194 11.96 18.70 2.99
C GLU A 194 11.59 20.09 3.55
N GLU A 195 11.46 21.08 2.66
CA GLU A 195 11.07 22.45 3.01
C GLU A 195 9.64 22.53 3.56
N GLN A 196 8.71 21.77 2.98
CA GLN A 196 7.31 21.73 3.43
C GLN A 196 7.17 21.04 4.79
N ILE A 197 8.05 20.08 5.09
CA ILE A 197 8.11 19.41 6.39
C ILE A 197 8.64 20.37 7.47
N ALA A 198 9.64 21.18 7.15
CA ALA A 198 10.22 22.15 8.09
C ALA A 198 9.23 23.25 8.50
N VAL A 199 8.41 23.76 7.57
CA VAL A 199 7.40 24.80 7.85
C VAL A 199 6.30 24.32 8.80
N GLY A 200 5.92 23.03 8.74
CA GLY A 200 4.94 22.46 9.68
C GLY A 200 5.42 22.38 11.12
N SER A 201 6.74 22.34 11.35
CA SER A 201 7.34 22.25 12.69
C SER A 201 7.46 23.60 13.42
N GLN A 202 7.37 24.73 12.70
CA GLN A 202 7.56 26.07 13.28
C GLN A 202 6.30 26.68 13.90
N VAL A 203 5.13 26.05 13.77
CA VAL A 203 3.84 26.59 14.27
C VAL A 203 3.53 26.15 15.71
N GLY A 204 4.45 25.47 16.39
CA GLY A 204 4.20 24.84 17.69
C GLY A 204 4.86 25.44 18.93
N ASP A 205 5.74 26.44 18.82
CA ASP A 205 6.66 26.85 19.90
C ASP A 205 6.55 28.33 20.33
N ASP A 206 5.37 28.95 20.17
CA ASP A 206 5.07 30.28 20.73
C ASP A 206 3.86 30.21 21.71
N GLU A 207 4.07 29.69 22.92
CA GLU A 207 3.27 30.01 24.13
C GLU A 207 4.18 30.32 25.33
#